data_AF-A0A7J9VID2-F1
#
_entry.id   AF-A0A7J9VID2-F1
#
_cell.length_a   1.000
_cell.length_b   1.000
_cell.length_c   1.000
_cell.angle_alpha   90.00
_cell.angle_beta   90.00
_cell.angle_gamma   90.00
#
_symmetry.space_group_name_H-M   'P 1'
#
loop_
_entity.id
_entity.type
_entity.pdbx_description
1 polymer ?
#
loop_
_entity_poly.entity_id
_entity_poly.type
_entity_poly.pdbx_seq_one_letter_code
_entity_poly.pdbx_strand_id
1 'polypeptide(L)'
;MMSPIATAATLAIYLAVLFLPGGVAGYAAGLRGWLLAGAAPLLSYAMAGLTGPWLAAIGVSFTLTSFALATAVLAGVAFGLGLLHRRRSGRRQAAAEQPGPWRTTAHIAVIGCVLAAAAIGLYTVLHGMGRLDAIPQDWDAAFHANGIRYLTETGDGSLTGMSGVNKYGD
;
A
#
# COMPACT_ATOMS: atom_id res chain seq x y z
N MET A 1 23.58 10.46 11.85
CA MET A 1 23.01 9.10 11.74
C MET A 1 21.72 9.09 12.53
N MET A 2 20.61 8.71 11.91
CA MET A 2 19.38 8.39 12.63
C MET A 2 19.64 7.30 13.68
N SER A 3 18.99 7.39 14.83
CA SER A 3 19.08 6.32 15.84
C SER A 3 18.40 5.05 15.33
N PRO A 4 18.80 3.84 15.78
CA PRO A 4 18.13 2.60 15.40
C PRO A 4 16.62 2.61 15.67
N ILE A 5 16.20 3.29 16.74
CA ILE A 5 14.79 3.47 17.11
C ILE A 5 14.06 4.32 16.06
N ALA A 6 14.65 5.43 15.62
CA ALA A 6 14.04 6.29 14.61
C ALA A 6 13.91 5.57 13.25
N THR A 7 14.92 4.78 12.87
CA THR A 7 14.88 3.94 11.67
C THR A 7 13.78 2.89 11.77
N ALA A 8 13.70 2.16 12.89
CA ALA A 8 12.66 1.16 13.10
C ALA A 8 11.24 1.77 13.09
N ALA A 9 11.06 2.94 13.71
CA ALA A 9 9.80 3.66 13.70
C ALA A 9 9.40 4.08 12.28
N THR A 10 10.35 4.58 11.49
CA THR A 10 10.12 4.97 10.09
C THR A 10 9.69 3.76 9.26
N LEU A 11 10.40 2.63 9.36
CA LEU A 11 10.05 1.39 8.68
C LEU A 11 8.65 0.89 9.09
N ALA A 12 8.32 0.96 10.39
CA ALA A 12 7.00 0.58 10.87
C ALA A 12 5.89 1.48 10.30
N ILE A 13 6.13 2.79 10.17
CA ILE A 13 5.18 3.72 9.54
C ILE A 13 4.99 3.36 8.06
N TYR A 14 6.07 3.12 7.31
CA TYR A 14 5.98 2.70 5.91
C TYR A 14 5.19 1.40 5.75
N LEU A 15 5.47 0.40 6.59
CA LEU A 15 4.70 -0.86 6.60
C LEU A 15 3.24 -0.62 6.96
N ALA A 16 2.94 0.26 7.92
CA ALA A 16 1.57 0.58 8.27
C ALA A 16 0.83 1.26 7.11
N VAL A 17 1.42 2.27 6.47
CA VAL A 17 0.84 2.96 5.31
C VAL A 17 0.63 1.98 4.15
N LEU A 18 1.58 1.08 3.94
CA LEU A 18 1.53 0.13 2.84
C LEU A 18 0.52 -1.01 3.09
N PHE A 19 0.41 -1.54 4.31
CA PHE A 19 -0.43 -2.71 4.58
C PHE A 19 -1.79 -2.40 5.21
N LEU A 20 -1.93 -1.31 5.96
CA LEU A 20 -3.14 -1.09 6.76
C LEU A 20 -4.38 -0.78 5.90
N PRO A 21 -4.37 0.17 4.94
CA PRO A 21 -5.57 0.50 4.16
C PRO A 21 -6.10 -0.71 3.37
N GLY A 22 -5.23 -1.35 2.59
CA GLY A 22 -5.56 -2.52 1.79
C GLY A 22 -5.78 -3.78 2.63
N GLY A 23 -5.13 -3.90 3.78
CA GLY A 23 -5.38 -4.97 4.76
C GLY A 23 -6.78 -4.87 5.36
N VAL A 24 -7.23 -3.67 5.73
CA VAL A 24 -8.60 -3.42 6.21
C VAL A 24 -9.61 -3.73 5.11
N ALA A 25 -9.43 -3.20 3.90
CA ALA A 25 -10.34 -3.45 2.78
C ALA A 25 -10.38 -4.93 2.35
N GLY A 26 -9.21 -5.58 2.26
CA GLY A 26 -9.10 -6.99 1.93
C GLY A 26 -9.70 -7.90 3.00
N TYR A 27 -9.47 -7.59 4.27
CA TYR A 27 -10.11 -8.30 5.38
C TYR A 27 -11.63 -8.13 5.35
N ALA A 28 -12.11 -6.91 5.07
CA ALA A 28 -13.53 -6.60 4.92
C ALA A 28 -14.17 -7.37 3.75
N ALA A 29 -13.47 -7.50 2.62
CA ALA A 29 -13.88 -8.36 1.50
C ALA A 29 -13.88 -9.87 1.83
N GLY A 30 -13.27 -10.26 2.95
CA GLY A 30 -13.22 -11.64 3.42
C GLY A 30 -11.94 -12.39 3.07
N LEU A 31 -10.90 -11.71 2.59
CA LEU A 31 -9.57 -12.31 2.35
C LEU A 31 -8.90 -12.69 3.67
N ARG A 32 -8.15 -13.79 3.69
CA ARG A 32 -7.49 -14.33 4.89
C ARG A 32 -6.11 -14.89 4.54
N GLY A 33 -5.30 -15.13 5.57
CA GLY A 33 -3.99 -15.79 5.45
C GLY A 33 -3.03 -15.09 4.49
N TRP A 34 -2.26 -15.88 3.75
CA TRP A 34 -1.25 -15.37 2.81
C TRP A 34 -1.84 -14.57 1.65
N LEU A 35 -3.08 -14.85 1.23
CA LEU A 35 -3.75 -14.03 0.21
C LEU A 35 -4.00 -12.62 0.72
N LEU A 36 -4.44 -12.46 1.97
CA LEU A 36 -4.60 -11.13 2.57
C LEU A 36 -3.23 -10.44 2.72
N ALA A 37 -2.22 -11.15 3.21
CA ALA A 37 -0.88 -10.59 3.39
C ALA A 37 -0.27 -10.11 2.06
N GLY A 38 -0.41 -10.89 0.98
CA GLY A 38 0.09 -10.51 -0.35
C GLY A 38 -0.74 -9.43 -1.04
N ALA A 39 -2.07 -9.44 -0.87
CA ALA A 39 -2.95 -8.48 -1.53
C ALA A 39 -3.02 -7.12 -0.82
N ALA A 40 -2.76 -7.06 0.48
CA ALA A 40 -2.81 -5.81 1.27
C ALA A 40 -2.01 -4.65 0.64
N PRO A 41 -0.71 -4.78 0.31
CA PRO A 41 0.05 -3.69 -0.31
C PRO A 41 -0.52 -3.26 -1.67
N LEU A 42 -0.93 -4.23 -2.50
CA LEU A 42 -1.54 -3.96 -3.80
C LEU A 42 -2.84 -3.15 -3.67
N LEU A 43 -3.70 -3.55 -2.72
CA LEU A 43 -4.95 -2.85 -2.45
C LEU A 43 -4.70 -1.44 -1.91
N SER A 44 -3.72 -1.22 -1.03
CA SER A 44 -3.37 0.13 -0.56
C SER A 44 -2.96 1.05 -1.70
N TYR A 45 -2.13 0.56 -2.64
CA TYR A 45 -1.77 1.33 -3.83
C TYR A 45 -2.97 1.64 -4.72
N ALA A 46 -3.83 0.65 -4.97
CA ALA A 46 -5.06 0.87 -5.75
C ALA A 46 -5.98 1.90 -5.07
N MET A 47 -6.14 1.82 -3.75
CA MET A 47 -6.95 2.76 -2.98
C MET A 47 -6.37 4.17 -3.01
N ALA A 48 -5.06 4.33 -2.81
CA ALA A 48 -4.38 5.63 -2.90
C ALA A 48 -4.48 6.23 -4.31
N GLY A 49 -4.19 5.43 -5.33
CA GLY A 49 -4.24 5.84 -6.74
C GLY A 49 -5.63 6.21 -7.24
N LEU A 50 -6.70 5.63 -6.66
CA LEU A 50 -8.07 6.05 -6.92
C LEU A 50 -8.43 7.30 -6.11
N THR A 51 -8.07 7.35 -4.83
CA THR A 51 -8.52 8.41 -3.92
C THR A 51 -8.08 9.80 -4.39
N GLY A 52 -6.83 9.96 -4.81
CA GLY A 52 -6.31 11.26 -5.29
C GLY A 52 -7.19 11.88 -6.38
N PRO A 53 -7.31 11.24 -7.55
CA PRO A 53 -8.12 11.75 -8.66
C PRO A 53 -9.59 11.98 -8.31
N TRP A 54 -10.20 11.08 -7.54
CA TRP A 54 -11.61 11.21 -7.15
C TRP A 54 -11.84 12.36 -6.17
N LEU A 55 -10.94 12.57 -5.20
CA LEU A 55 -11.02 13.72 -4.30
C LEU A 55 -10.83 15.03 -5.04
N ALA A 56 -9.86 15.10 -5.95
CA ALA A 56 -9.65 16.27 -6.81
C ALA A 56 -10.88 16.59 -7.66
N ALA A 57 -11.52 15.58 -8.24
CA ALA A 57 -12.72 15.75 -9.07
C ALA A 57 -13.93 16.35 -8.30
N ILE A 58 -13.99 16.14 -6.98
CA ILE A 58 -15.05 16.70 -6.11
C ILE A 58 -14.59 17.92 -5.30
N GLY A 59 -13.40 18.47 -5.60
CA GLY A 59 -12.86 19.65 -4.93
C GLY A 59 -12.41 19.44 -3.48
N VAL A 60 -12.07 18.20 -3.10
CA VAL A 60 -11.57 17.87 -1.76
C VAL A 60 -10.05 17.67 -1.80
N SER A 61 -9.33 18.33 -0.90
CA SER A 61 -7.88 18.16 -0.78
C SER A 61 -7.52 16.74 -0.33
N PHE A 62 -6.47 16.19 -0.93
CA PHE A 62 -5.86 14.94 -0.50
C PHE A 62 -5.05 15.18 0.77
N THR A 63 -5.56 14.71 1.90
CA THR A 63 -4.96 14.82 3.24
C THR A 63 -5.02 13.47 3.93
N LEU A 64 -4.34 13.32 5.05
CA LEU A 64 -4.43 12.09 5.85
C LEU A 64 -5.89 11.78 6.24
N THR A 65 -6.67 12.80 6.61
CA THR A 65 -8.07 12.63 7.02
C THR A 65 -8.97 12.23 5.85
N SER A 66 -8.87 12.91 4.70
CA SER A 66 -9.67 12.55 3.53
C SER A 66 -9.29 11.17 2.98
N PHE A 67 -8.01 10.79 3.04
CA PHE A 67 -7.57 9.44 2.69
C PHE A 67 -8.07 8.37 3.68
N ALA A 68 -8.10 8.66 4.98
CA ALA A 68 -8.65 7.75 5.99
C ALA A 68 -10.16 7.54 5.79
N LEU A 69 -10.92 8.60 5.49
CA LEU A 69 -12.34 8.51 5.17
C LEU A 69 -12.57 7.71 3.87
N ALA A 70 -11.79 7.97 2.82
CA ALA A 70 -11.85 7.21 1.59
C ALA A 70 -11.53 5.72 1.83
N THR A 71 -10.55 5.43 2.67
CA THR A 71 -10.21 4.06 3.11
C THR A 71 -11.41 3.38 3.77
N ALA A 72 -12.11 4.06 4.69
CA ALA A 72 -13.31 3.53 5.33
C ALA A 72 -14.44 3.25 4.33
N VAL A 73 -14.67 4.17 3.38
CA VAL A 73 -15.68 4.01 2.32
C VAL A 73 -15.33 2.81 1.43
N LEU A 74 -14.10 2.73 0.94
CA LEU A 74 -13.62 1.65 0.08
C LEU A 74 -13.65 0.29 0.81
N ALA A 75 -13.31 0.26 2.09
CA ALA A 75 -13.47 -0.94 2.92
C ALA A 75 -14.94 -1.35 3.08
N GLY A 76 -15.85 -0.40 3.23
CA GLY A 76 -17.30 -0.65 3.25
C GLY A 76 -17.82 -1.21 1.92
N VAL A 77 -17.34 -0.67 0.79
CA VAL A 77 -17.64 -1.23 -0.55
C VAL A 77 -17.10 -2.65 -0.67
N ALA A 78 -15.84 -2.87 -0.28
CA ALA A 78 -15.20 -4.19 -0.29
C ALA A 78 -15.97 -5.20 0.57
N PHE A 79 -16.44 -4.78 1.76
CA PHE A 79 -17.33 -5.57 2.61
C PHE A 79 -18.64 -5.94 1.92
N GLY A 80 -19.32 -4.96 1.32
CA GLY A 80 -20.57 -5.17 0.59
C GLY A 80 -20.41 -6.15 -0.57
N LEU A 81 -19.32 -6.01 -1.34
CA LEU A 81 -18.96 -6.93 -2.42
C LEU A 81 -18.64 -8.34 -1.89
N GLY A 82 -17.91 -8.43 -0.78
CA GLY A 82 -17.64 -9.71 -0.10
C GLY A 82 -18.91 -10.41 0.36
N LEU A 83 -19.86 -9.66 0.93
CA LEU A 83 -21.16 -10.18 1.35
C LEU A 83 -22.00 -10.64 0.16
N LEU A 84 -22.06 -9.85 -0.92
CA LEU A 84 -22.77 -10.21 -2.14
C LEU A 84 -22.17 -11.46 -2.80
N HIS A 85 -20.84 -11.54 -2.85
CA HIS A 85 -20.13 -12.69 -3.36
C HIS A 85 -20.46 -13.94 -2.53
N ARG A 86 -20.41 -13.88 -1.21
CA ARG A 86 -20.78 -15.02 -0.34
C ARG A 86 -22.24 -15.45 -0.52
N ARG A 87 -23.17 -14.49 -0.63
CA ARG A 87 -24.59 -14.80 -0.87
C ARG A 87 -24.83 -15.50 -2.22
N ARG A 88 -24.12 -15.08 -3.27
CA ARG A 88 -24.22 -15.68 -4.61
C ARG A 88 -23.46 -17.02 -4.71
N SER A 89 -22.28 -17.09 -4.12
CA SER A 89 -21.40 -18.25 -4.14
C SER A 89 -21.79 -19.34 -3.13
N GLY A 90 -22.55 -19.04 -2.08
CA GLY A 90 -23.10 -20.05 -1.17
C GLY A 90 -23.97 -21.10 -1.88
N ARG A 91 -24.51 -20.79 -3.07
CA ARG A 91 -25.20 -21.76 -3.95
C ARG A 91 -24.24 -22.61 -4.81
N ARG A 92 -22.98 -22.20 -4.95
CA ARG A 92 -21.95 -22.80 -5.84
C ARG A 92 -20.81 -23.48 -5.08
N GLN A 93 -20.50 -23.04 -3.86
CA GLN A 93 -19.43 -23.56 -3.00
C GLN A 93 -19.76 -24.90 -2.32
N ALA A 94 -21.02 -25.33 -2.31
CA ALA A 94 -21.35 -26.71 -1.98
C ALA A 94 -20.77 -27.72 -3.01
N ALA A 95 -20.35 -27.26 -4.19
CA ALA A 95 -19.81 -28.10 -5.26
C ALA A 95 -18.31 -27.91 -5.53
N ALA A 96 -17.62 -26.99 -4.86
CA ALA A 96 -16.18 -26.75 -5.06
C ALA A 96 -15.42 -27.11 -3.78
N GLU A 97 -14.52 -28.08 -3.85
CA GLU A 97 -13.57 -28.40 -2.78
C GLU A 97 -12.82 -27.12 -2.38
N GLN A 98 -13.04 -26.66 -1.15
CA GLN A 98 -12.23 -25.58 -0.61
C GLN A 98 -10.81 -26.12 -0.43
N PRO A 99 -9.77 -25.38 -0.86
CA PRO A 99 -8.40 -25.80 -0.61
C PRO A 99 -8.21 -26.04 0.88
N GLY A 100 -7.71 -27.23 1.23
CA GLY A 100 -7.43 -27.57 2.62
C GLY A 100 -6.48 -26.56 3.27
N PRO A 101 -6.40 -26.54 4.61
CA PRO A 101 -5.50 -25.64 5.32
C PRO A 101 -4.05 -25.84 4.84
N TRP A 102 -3.29 -24.75 4.81
CA TRP A 102 -1.89 -24.78 4.44
C TRP A 102 -1.13 -25.70 5.40
N ARG A 103 -0.29 -26.58 4.85
CA ARG A 103 0.59 -27.43 5.65
C ARG A 103 1.63 -26.55 6.36
N THR A 104 2.08 -26.96 7.55
CA THR A 104 3.14 -26.27 8.30
C THR A 104 4.39 -26.05 7.45
N THR A 105 4.77 -27.02 6.62
CA THR A 105 5.90 -26.91 5.69
C THR A 105 5.71 -25.80 4.66
N ALA A 106 4.49 -25.56 4.19
CA ALA A 106 4.19 -24.48 3.25
C ALA A 106 4.27 -23.11 3.93
N HIS A 107 3.82 -22.99 5.20
CA HIS A 107 4.04 -21.77 5.99
C HIS A 107 5.52 -21.46 6.17
N ILE A 108 6.32 -22.48 6.54
CA ILE A 108 7.78 -22.34 6.71
C ILE A 108 8.43 -21.90 5.39
N ALA A 109 8.02 -22.51 4.27
CA ALA A 109 8.55 -22.14 2.95
C ALA A 109 8.25 -20.68 2.61
N VAL A 110 7.01 -20.22 2.79
CA VAL A 110 6.64 -18.81 2.54
C VAL A 110 7.44 -17.86 3.44
N ILE A 111 7.54 -18.16 4.73
CA ILE A 111 8.33 -17.35 5.68
C ILE A 111 9.79 -17.32 5.23
N GLY A 112 10.37 -18.46 4.88
CA GLY A 112 11.74 -18.56 4.37
C GLY A 112 11.97 -17.71 3.12
N CYS A 113 11.06 -17.77 2.15
CA CYS A 113 11.12 -16.95 0.95
C CYS A 113 11.03 -15.44 1.26
N VAL A 114 10.10 -15.04 2.14
CA VAL A 114 9.93 -13.63 2.54
C VAL A 114 11.17 -13.11 3.27
N LEU A 115 11.73 -13.90 4.21
CA LEU A 115 12.94 -13.53 4.93
C LEU A 115 14.15 -13.43 3.99
N ALA A 116 14.30 -14.37 3.07
CA ALA A 116 15.37 -14.34 2.07
C ALA A 116 15.25 -13.10 1.17
N ALA A 117 14.05 -12.82 0.64
CA ALA A 117 13.81 -11.65 -0.19
C ALA A 117 14.04 -10.33 0.57
N ALA A 118 13.60 -10.24 1.82
CA ALA A 118 13.84 -9.08 2.68
C ALA A 118 15.33 -8.89 2.98
N ALA A 119 16.07 -9.97 3.26
CA ALA A 119 17.51 -9.90 3.51
C ALA A 119 18.29 -9.46 2.27
N ILE A 120 17.96 -10.04 1.10
CA ILE A 120 18.58 -9.66 -0.18
C ILE A 120 18.27 -8.19 -0.50
N GLY A 121 17.00 -7.79 -0.42
CA GLY A 121 16.59 -6.41 -0.70
C GLY A 121 17.24 -5.40 0.24
N LEU A 122 17.27 -5.70 1.55
CA LEU A 122 17.93 -4.84 2.53
C LEU A 122 19.44 -4.75 2.27
N TYR A 123 20.09 -5.86 1.95
CA TYR A 123 21.50 -5.87 1.58
C TYR A 123 21.76 -5.01 0.34
N THR A 124 20.97 -5.18 -0.73
CA THR A 124 21.11 -4.39 -1.96
C THR A 124 20.93 -2.89 -1.68
N VAL A 125 19.90 -2.50 -0.93
CA VAL A 125 19.64 -1.10 -0.58
C VAL A 125 20.78 -0.53 0.27
N LEU A 126 21.20 -1.22 1.33
CA LEU A 126 22.28 -0.76 2.19
C LEU A 126 23.63 -0.69 1.46
N HIS A 127 23.90 -1.65 0.57
CA HIS A 127 25.13 -1.67 -0.21
C HIS A 127 25.16 -0.54 -1.24
N GLY A 128 24.03 -0.26 -1.90
CA GLY A 128 23.91 0.82 -2.87
C GLY A 128 23.89 2.22 -2.24
N MET A 129 23.14 2.39 -1.15
CA MET A 129 22.95 3.69 -0.50
C MET A 129 23.96 3.99 0.62
N GLY A 130 24.65 2.97 1.14
CA GLY A 130 25.53 3.05 2.31
C GLY A 130 24.81 3.22 3.65
N ARG A 131 23.66 3.91 3.67
CA ARG A 131 22.81 4.13 4.85
C ARG A 131 21.36 4.36 4.42
N LEU A 132 20.39 4.02 5.27
CA LEU A 132 18.95 4.16 4.98
C LEU A 132 18.44 5.61 5.02
N ASP A 133 19.17 6.50 5.68
CA ASP A 133 18.86 7.93 5.77
C ASP A 133 19.59 8.78 4.72
N ALA A 134 20.26 8.14 3.76
CA ALA A 134 20.84 8.83 2.62
C ALA A 134 19.73 9.26 1.66
N ILE A 135 19.87 10.46 1.09
CA ILE A 135 19.02 10.90 -0.02
C ILE A 135 19.49 10.13 -1.25
N PRO A 136 18.66 9.25 -1.84
CA PRO A 136 19.05 8.52 -3.04
C PRO A 136 19.31 9.52 -4.17
N GLN A 137 20.48 9.46 -4.79
CA GLN A 137 20.86 10.27 -5.97
C GLN A 137 20.50 9.53 -7.27
N ASP A 138 19.30 8.95 -7.30
CA ASP A 138 18.75 8.35 -8.51
C ASP A 138 18.12 9.43 -9.41
N TRP A 139 17.78 9.02 -10.63
CA TRP A 139 17.32 9.86 -11.73
C TRP A 139 16.12 10.77 -11.38
N ASP A 140 15.23 10.30 -10.50
CA ASP A 140 13.94 10.92 -10.21
C ASP A 140 13.66 11.14 -8.71
N ALA A 141 14.66 10.96 -7.83
CA ALA A 141 14.46 11.11 -6.38
C ALA A 141 14.04 12.54 -6.00
N ALA A 142 14.66 13.55 -6.63
CA ALA A 142 14.27 14.95 -6.45
C ALA A 142 12.86 15.24 -6.97
N PHE A 143 12.44 14.59 -8.06
CA PHE A 143 11.09 14.71 -8.59
C PHE A 143 10.05 14.16 -7.61
N HIS A 144 10.28 12.97 -7.05
CA HIS A 144 9.40 12.38 -6.03
C HIS A 144 9.34 13.22 -4.75
N ALA A 145 10.47 13.74 -4.26
CA ALA A 145 10.52 14.61 -3.09
C ALA A 145 9.73 15.90 -3.32
N ASN A 146 9.89 16.54 -4.48
CA ASN A 146 9.09 17.70 -4.87
C ASN A 146 7.60 17.36 -5.02
N GLY A 147 7.27 16.15 -5.49
CA GLY A 147 5.90 15.63 -5.54
C GLY A 147 5.24 15.53 -4.17
N ILE A 148 5.95 14.98 -3.17
CA ILE A 148 5.47 14.90 -1.79
C ILE A 148 5.23 16.29 -1.22
N ARG A 149 6.16 17.23 -1.45
CA ARG A 149 6.01 18.62 -1.02
C ARG A 149 4.81 19.28 -1.68
N TYR A 150 4.69 19.17 -3.00
CA TYR A 150 3.58 19.71 -3.78
C TYR A 150 2.22 19.21 -3.26
N LEU A 151 2.10 17.89 -3.06
CA LEU A 151 0.89 17.28 -2.50
C LEU A 151 0.59 17.80 -1.09
N THR A 152 1.61 18.00 -0.26
CA THR A 152 1.44 18.48 1.12
C THR A 152 1.03 19.96 1.17
N GLU A 153 1.58 20.79 0.29
CA GLU A 153 1.29 22.24 0.24
C GLU A 153 -0.06 22.54 -0.45
N THR A 154 -0.43 21.79 -1.49
CA THR A 154 -1.62 22.07 -2.31
C THR A 154 -2.80 21.15 -2.01
N GLY A 155 -2.53 19.93 -1.51
CA GLY A 155 -3.52 18.86 -1.44
C GLY A 155 -3.97 18.33 -2.81
N ASP A 156 -3.29 18.67 -3.92
CA ASP A 156 -3.67 18.21 -5.25
C ASP A 156 -3.18 16.78 -5.52
N GLY A 157 -4.08 15.81 -5.36
CA GLY A 157 -3.88 14.41 -5.71
C GLY A 157 -4.37 14.03 -7.11
N SER A 158 -4.64 15.00 -7.99
CA SER A 158 -5.14 14.73 -9.34
C SER A 158 -4.14 13.98 -10.22
N LEU A 159 -4.63 13.43 -11.33
CA LEU A 159 -3.80 12.74 -12.32
C LEU A 159 -2.72 13.64 -12.94
N THR A 160 -2.91 14.96 -12.90
CA THR A 160 -2.06 15.94 -13.59
C THR A 160 -1.32 16.89 -12.67
N GLY A 161 -1.62 16.94 -11.37
CA GLY A 161 -1.00 17.89 -10.43
C GLY A 161 0.53 17.84 -10.45
N MET A 162 1.09 16.63 -10.48
CA MET A 162 2.55 16.43 -10.55
C MET A 162 3.20 16.86 -11.87
N SER A 163 2.43 17.11 -12.94
CA SER A 163 3.00 17.64 -14.20
C SER A 163 3.55 19.07 -14.08
N GLY A 164 3.13 19.80 -13.03
CA GLY A 164 3.70 21.10 -12.68
C GLY A 164 5.02 21.00 -11.92
N VAL A 165 5.37 19.83 -11.39
CA VAL A 165 6.58 19.61 -10.61
C VAL A 165 7.75 19.43 -11.58
N ASN A 166 8.80 20.24 -11.42
CA ASN A 166 10.01 20.23 -12.27
C ASN A 166 9.85 20.87 -13.67
N LYS A 167 8.97 21.86 -13.81
CA LYS A 167 8.99 22.76 -14.98
C LYS A 167 10.18 23.72 -14.88
N TYR A 168 10.95 23.82 -15.97
CA TYR A 168 12.01 24.81 -16.13
C TYR A 168 11.49 25.92 -17.06
N GLY A 169 11.16 27.08 -16.49
CA GLY A 169 10.61 28.24 -17.22
C GLY A 169 9.09 28.35 -17.20
N ASP A 170 8.61 29.51 -17.66
CA ASP A 170 7.19 29.85 -17.78
C ASP A 170 6.50 29.13 -18.96
#